data_AF-K1RE23-F1
#
_entry.id   AF-K1RE23-F1
#
_cell.length_a   1.000
_cell.length_b   1.000
_cell.length_c   1.000
_cell.angle_alpha   90.00
_cell.angle_beta   90.00
_cell.angle_gamma   90.00
#
_symmetry.space_group_name_H-M   'P 1'
#
loop_
_entity.id
_entity.type
_entity.pdbx_description
1 polymer ?
#
loop_
_entity_poly.entity_id
_entity_poly.type
_entity_poly.pdbx_seq_one_letter_code
_entity_poly.pdbx_strand_id
1 'polypeptide(L)'
;MDEKALELEKYLPQGVDKGSSEYSNMASVARYYNMDKTVIAFAKSYAESNIVYLGAGLETAYDRLSDKIENRTVHWYETDLPEVIEARKKVFGQRKNETLIAGDMFKLEWVKEIDNSLPTLLIVSGVFQYFHEEEIIAFIKGCGKAFPKGEMLFDATSESGLKFTN
;
A
#
# COMPACT_ATOMS: atom_id res chain seq x y z
N MET A 1 -4.56 -15.14 -7.12
CA MET A 1 -4.96 -15.53 -5.75
C MET A 1 -3.91 -14.98 -4.81
N ASP A 2 -4.31 -14.48 -3.65
CA ASP A 2 -3.40 -13.97 -2.63
C ASP A 2 -3.23 -15.03 -1.53
N GLU A 3 -2.24 -15.90 -1.70
CA GLU A 3 -2.00 -17.01 -0.78
C GLU A 3 -1.58 -16.52 0.60
N LYS A 4 -0.80 -15.44 0.67
CA LYS A 4 -0.37 -14.89 1.93
C LYS A 4 -1.56 -14.36 2.72
N ALA A 5 -2.50 -13.65 2.09
CA ALA A 5 -3.69 -13.16 2.77
C ALA A 5 -4.53 -14.30 3.40
N LEU A 6 -4.63 -15.45 2.71
CA LEU A 6 -5.30 -16.65 3.26
C LEU A 6 -4.58 -17.20 4.49
N GLU A 7 -3.25 -17.20 4.50
CA GLU A 7 -2.47 -17.61 5.69
C GLU A 7 -2.70 -16.68 6.89
N LEU A 8 -3.11 -15.43 6.66
CA LEU A 8 -3.34 -14.44 7.71
C LEU A 8 -4.69 -14.59 8.41
N GLU A 9 -5.64 -15.37 7.86
CA GLU A 9 -6.98 -15.54 8.44
C GLU A 9 -6.93 -15.94 9.92
N LYS A 10 -5.95 -16.76 10.31
CA LYS A 10 -5.73 -17.19 11.71
C LYS A 10 -5.39 -16.05 12.69
N TYR A 11 -4.96 -14.90 12.18
CA TYR A 11 -4.62 -13.72 12.99
C TYR A 11 -5.75 -12.68 13.01
N LEU A 12 -6.80 -12.86 12.20
CA LEU A 12 -7.92 -11.93 12.13
C LEU A 12 -8.85 -12.13 13.34
N PRO A 13 -9.45 -11.05 13.87
CA PRO A 13 -10.45 -11.17 14.92
C PRO A 13 -11.70 -11.91 14.42
N GLN A 14 -12.41 -12.59 15.32
CA GLN A 14 -13.66 -13.25 14.95
C GLN A 14 -14.68 -12.25 14.42
N GLY A 15 -15.34 -12.61 13.31
CA GLY A 15 -16.38 -11.79 12.69
C GLY A 15 -15.86 -10.67 11.78
N VAL A 16 -14.60 -10.73 11.33
CA VAL A 16 -14.03 -9.78 10.35
C VAL A 16 -14.75 -9.81 9.00
N ASP A 17 -15.47 -10.90 8.73
CA ASP A 17 -16.29 -11.13 7.54
C ASP A 17 -17.70 -10.53 7.66
N LYS A 18 -18.12 -10.12 8.87
CA LYS A 18 -19.44 -9.49 9.09
C LYS A 18 -19.50 -8.15 8.37
N GLY A 19 -20.33 -8.09 7.33
CA GLY A 19 -20.49 -6.91 6.46
C GLY A 19 -19.84 -7.07 5.08
N SER A 20 -19.12 -8.18 4.84
CA SER A 20 -18.68 -8.53 3.49
C SER A 20 -19.86 -9.00 2.63
N SER A 21 -19.85 -8.60 1.37
CA SER A 21 -20.77 -9.02 0.32
C SER A 21 -19.98 -9.52 -0.88
N GLU A 22 -20.60 -10.30 -1.77
CA GLU A 22 -19.97 -10.67 -3.03
C GLU A 22 -19.49 -9.45 -3.81
N TYR A 23 -20.26 -8.36 -3.77
CA TYR A 23 -19.90 -7.09 -4.39
C TYR A 23 -18.63 -6.48 -3.78
N SER A 24 -18.54 -6.38 -2.45
CA SER A 24 -17.34 -5.83 -1.79
C SER A 24 -16.11 -6.71 -2.02
N ASN A 25 -16.29 -8.04 -2.08
CA ASN A 25 -15.21 -8.98 -2.40
C ASN A 25 -14.72 -8.79 -3.84
N MET A 26 -15.65 -8.69 -4.80
CA MET A 26 -15.31 -8.42 -6.20
C MET A 26 -14.66 -7.05 -6.39
N ALA A 27 -15.14 -6.02 -5.70
CA ALA A 27 -14.54 -4.69 -5.72
C ALA A 27 -13.09 -4.71 -5.19
N SER A 28 -12.85 -5.40 -4.07
CA SER A 28 -11.49 -5.59 -3.54
C SER A 28 -10.59 -6.34 -4.52
N VAL A 29 -11.08 -7.44 -5.11
CA VAL A 29 -10.31 -8.18 -6.12
C VAL A 29 -9.97 -7.30 -7.32
N ALA A 30 -10.92 -6.51 -7.82
CA ALA A 30 -10.69 -5.60 -8.95
C ALA A 30 -9.69 -4.50 -8.58
N ARG A 31 -9.78 -3.93 -7.37
CA ARG A 31 -8.81 -2.94 -6.86
C ARG A 31 -7.40 -3.50 -6.87
N TYR A 32 -7.18 -4.63 -6.18
CA TYR A 32 -5.84 -5.22 -6.06
C TYR A 32 -5.31 -5.71 -7.41
N TYR A 33 -6.16 -6.26 -8.28
CA TYR A 33 -5.74 -6.67 -9.63
C TYR A 33 -5.18 -5.50 -10.44
N ASN A 34 -5.82 -4.33 -10.39
CA ASN A 34 -5.34 -3.15 -11.11
C ASN A 34 -4.09 -2.57 -10.46
N MET A 35 -4.04 -2.52 -9.12
CA MET A 35 -2.86 -2.04 -8.41
C MET A 35 -1.63 -2.91 -8.66
N ASP A 36 -1.77 -4.23 -8.58
CA ASP A 36 -0.70 -5.19 -8.86
C ASP A 36 -0.13 -5.03 -10.28
N LYS A 37 -1.00 -4.82 -11.26
CA LYS A 37 -0.60 -4.55 -12.64
C LYS A 37 0.25 -3.28 -12.75
N THR A 38 -0.19 -2.20 -12.09
CA THR A 38 0.52 -0.93 -12.09
C THR A 38 1.88 -1.06 -11.40
N VAL A 39 1.95 -1.73 -10.24
CA VAL A 39 3.21 -1.97 -9.52
C VAL A 39 4.20 -2.75 -10.38
N ILE A 40 3.77 -3.84 -11.02
CA ILE A 40 4.63 -4.63 -11.92
C ILE A 40 5.11 -3.78 -13.11
N ALA A 41 4.22 -3.02 -13.74
CA ALA A 41 4.55 -2.21 -14.91
C ALA A 41 5.56 -1.09 -14.55
N PHE A 42 5.34 -0.42 -13.42
CA PHE A 42 6.23 0.61 -12.90
C PHE A 42 7.61 0.02 -12.60
N ALA A 43 7.68 -1.03 -11.79
CA ALA A 43 8.95 -1.63 -11.39
C ALA A 43 9.75 -2.19 -12.57
N LYS A 44 9.09 -2.70 -13.62
CA LYS A 44 9.78 -3.20 -14.83
C LYS A 44 10.38 -2.09 -15.69
N SER A 45 9.90 -0.85 -15.56
CA SER A 45 10.33 0.31 -16.34
C SER A 45 11.67 0.90 -15.90
N TYR A 46 12.15 0.54 -14.72
CA TYR A 46 13.38 1.09 -14.13
C TYR A 46 14.28 -0.03 -13.62
N ALA A 47 15.59 0.07 -13.84
CA ALA A 47 16.54 -0.93 -13.32
C ALA A 47 16.50 -1.04 -11.79
N GLU A 48 16.24 0.09 -11.11
CA GLU A 48 16.09 0.21 -9.67
C GLU A 48 14.98 1.21 -9.34
N SER A 49 14.10 0.87 -8.40
CA SER A 49 12.94 1.69 -8.03
C SER A 49 12.45 1.42 -6.61
N ASN A 50 11.69 2.38 -6.06
CA ASN A 50 10.97 2.23 -4.79
C ASN A 50 9.49 1.93 -5.03
N ILE A 51 8.93 1.01 -4.25
CA ILE A 51 7.50 0.76 -4.11
C ILE A 51 7.13 1.04 -2.66
N VAL A 52 6.29 2.04 -2.41
CA VAL A 52 5.97 2.53 -1.07
C VAL A 52 4.48 2.41 -0.82
N TYR A 53 4.08 1.50 0.06
CA TYR A 53 2.71 1.41 0.56
C TYR A 53 2.55 2.31 1.78
N LEU A 54 1.55 3.20 1.73
CA LEU A 54 1.22 4.17 2.76
C LEU A 54 -0.12 3.79 3.39
N GLY A 55 -0.14 3.58 4.71
CA GLY A 55 -1.26 2.90 5.37
C GLY A 55 -1.29 1.42 4.99
N ALA A 56 -0.12 0.77 5.07
CA ALA A 56 0.11 -0.60 4.60
C ALA A 56 -0.82 -1.66 5.21
N GLY A 57 -1.27 -1.49 6.46
CA GLY A 57 -2.15 -2.44 7.15
C GLY A 57 -1.61 -3.87 7.10
N LEU A 58 -2.36 -4.78 6.47
CA LEU A 58 -1.96 -6.16 6.21
C LEU A 58 -1.68 -6.44 4.72
N GLU A 59 -1.26 -5.43 3.95
CA GLU A 59 -0.88 -5.61 2.54
C GLU A 59 0.21 -6.68 2.36
N THR A 60 0.00 -7.51 1.34
CA THR A 60 0.77 -8.71 0.96
C THR A 60 1.28 -8.65 -0.48
N ALA A 61 1.27 -7.47 -1.10
CA ALA A 61 1.75 -7.24 -2.46
C ALA A 61 3.16 -7.75 -2.65
N TYR A 62 4.03 -7.53 -1.66
CA TYR A 62 5.37 -8.10 -1.64
C TYR A 62 5.36 -9.61 -1.97
N ASP A 63 4.57 -10.40 -1.25
CA ASP A 63 4.59 -11.86 -1.34
C ASP A 63 4.11 -12.36 -2.70
N ARG A 64 3.18 -11.64 -3.33
CA ARG A 64 2.60 -12.05 -4.62
C ARG A 64 3.27 -11.40 -5.83
N LEU A 65 4.09 -10.36 -5.66
CA LEU A 65 4.67 -9.58 -6.76
C LEU A 65 6.19 -9.61 -6.84
N SER A 66 6.92 -9.75 -5.73
CA SER A 66 8.39 -9.65 -5.70
C SER A 66 9.06 -10.61 -6.69
N ASP A 67 8.64 -11.87 -6.72
CA ASP A 67 9.18 -12.89 -7.64
C ASP A 67 8.79 -12.67 -9.12
N LYS A 68 7.78 -11.84 -9.41
CA LYS A 68 7.34 -11.52 -10.79
C LYS A 68 8.15 -10.40 -11.43
N ILE A 69 9.01 -9.74 -10.65
CA ILE A 69 9.81 -8.60 -11.07
C ILE A 69 11.28 -9.06 -11.19
N GLU A 70 11.56 -9.76 -12.28
CA GLU A 70 12.88 -10.32 -12.57
C GLU A 70 13.86 -9.27 -13.11
N ASN A 71 15.15 -9.42 -12.78
CA ASN A 71 16.25 -8.59 -13.29
C ASN A 71 16.10 -7.08 -13.00
N ARG A 72 15.46 -6.73 -11.88
CA ARG A 72 15.32 -5.37 -11.35
C ARG A 72 15.61 -5.36 -9.85
N THR A 73 16.03 -4.21 -9.33
CA THR A 73 16.14 -3.97 -7.89
C THR A 73 14.91 -3.19 -7.42
N VAL A 74 14.08 -3.82 -6.60
CA VAL A 74 12.94 -3.15 -5.99
C VAL A 74 13.16 -3.03 -4.49
N HIS A 75 13.06 -1.81 -4.00
CA HIS A 75 12.99 -1.50 -2.57
C HIS A 75 11.54 -1.33 -2.17
N TRP A 76 11.07 -2.19 -1.28
CA TRP A 76 9.70 -2.20 -0.77
C TRP A 76 9.67 -1.46 0.56
N TYR A 77 8.75 -0.52 0.68
CA TYR A 77 8.54 0.24 1.90
C TYR A 77 7.10 0.11 2.35
N GLU A 78 6.91 -0.25 3.60
CA GLU A 78 5.60 -0.37 4.23
C GLU A 78 5.55 0.68 5.35
N THR A 79 4.78 1.74 5.12
CA THR A 79 4.62 2.85 6.08
C THR A 79 3.26 2.78 6.74
N ASP A 80 3.23 2.74 8.07
CA ASP A 80 2.00 2.75 8.85
C ASP A 80 2.29 3.22 10.28
N LEU A 81 1.23 3.39 11.08
CA LEU A 81 1.33 3.71 12.50
C LEU A 81 2.19 2.67 13.24
N PRO A 82 2.91 3.08 14.31
CA PRO A 82 3.83 2.20 15.03
C PRO A 82 3.23 0.86 15.45
N GLU A 83 2.00 0.86 15.97
CA GLU A 83 1.29 -0.35 16.39
C GLU A 83 1.00 -1.31 15.23
N VAL A 84 0.73 -0.78 14.04
CA VAL A 84 0.50 -1.59 12.83
C VAL A 84 1.80 -2.17 12.34
N ILE A 85 2.88 -1.39 12.30
CA ILE A 85 4.21 -1.89 11.94
C ILE A 85 4.69 -2.99 12.90
N GLU A 86 4.47 -2.82 14.20
CA GLU A 86 4.80 -3.87 15.19
C GLU A 86 3.96 -5.13 15.01
N ALA A 87 2.68 -5.01 14.61
CA ALA A 87 1.86 -6.16 14.24
C ALA A 87 2.39 -6.85 12.96
N ARG A 88 2.70 -6.08 11.91
CA ARG A 88 3.25 -6.60 10.64
C ARG A 88 4.53 -7.40 10.86
N LYS A 89 5.45 -6.91 11.69
CA LYS A 89 6.71 -7.63 12.04
C LYS A 89 6.44 -9.03 12.61
N LYS A 90 5.44 -9.17 13.47
CA LYS A 90 5.09 -10.46 14.09
C LYS A 90 4.45 -11.42 13.10
N VAL A 91 3.70 -10.88 12.14
CA VAL A 91 2.90 -11.65 11.19
C VAL A 91 3.73 -12.13 10.00
N PHE A 92 4.57 -11.25 9.43
CA PHE A 92 5.28 -11.51 8.17
C PHE A 92 6.76 -11.84 8.33
N GLY A 93 7.36 -11.56 9.48
CA GLY A 93 8.79 -11.77 9.70
C GLY A 93 9.65 -10.82 8.86
N GLN A 94 10.76 -11.33 8.32
CA GLN A 94 11.69 -10.56 7.48
C GLN A 94 11.50 -10.88 6.01
N ARG A 95 11.48 -9.84 5.16
CA ARG A 95 11.45 -9.93 3.71
C ARG A 95 12.67 -9.24 3.10
N LYS A 96 13.10 -9.71 1.92
CA LYS A 96 14.26 -9.17 1.22
C LYS A 96 13.91 -7.81 0.60
N ASN A 97 14.80 -6.83 0.78
CA ASN A 97 14.63 -5.46 0.31
C ASN A 97 13.31 -4.81 0.79
N GLU A 98 12.80 -5.23 1.94
CA GLU A 98 11.66 -4.60 2.61
C GLU A 98 12.16 -3.75 3.79
N THR A 99 11.64 -2.54 3.88
CA THR A 99 11.84 -1.62 5.00
C THR A 99 10.47 -1.27 5.59
N LEU A 100 10.30 -1.54 6.88
CA LEU A 100 9.09 -1.18 7.61
C LEU A 100 9.31 0.17 8.31
N ILE A 101 8.51 1.18 7.99
CA ILE A 101 8.64 2.54 8.52
C ILE A 101 7.45 2.86 9.41
N ALA A 102 7.70 3.04 10.71
CA ALA A 102 6.68 3.46 11.66
C ALA A 102 6.48 4.98 11.62
N GLY A 103 5.26 5.43 11.34
CA GLY A 103 4.92 6.85 11.35
C GLY A 103 3.56 7.15 10.71
N ASP A 104 3.04 8.33 11.04
CA ASP A 104 1.87 8.89 10.36
C ASP A 104 2.26 9.35 8.95
N MET A 105 1.60 8.78 7.94
CA MET A 105 1.87 9.11 6.53
C MET A 105 1.72 10.61 6.25
N PHE A 106 0.80 11.32 6.92
CA PHE A 106 0.56 12.74 6.69
C PHE A 106 1.67 13.64 7.24
N LYS A 107 2.54 13.14 8.13
CA LYS A 107 3.66 13.91 8.68
C LYS A 107 4.89 13.96 7.76
N LEU A 108 4.94 13.11 6.73
CA LEU A 108 6.05 13.01 5.77
C LEU A 108 7.45 12.75 6.37
N GLU A 109 7.56 12.50 7.68
CA GLU A 109 8.84 12.19 8.33
C GLU A 109 9.44 10.89 7.80
N TRP A 110 8.61 9.96 7.31
CA TRP A 110 8.99 8.69 6.70
C TRP A 110 9.80 8.88 5.41
N VAL A 111 9.68 10.02 4.72
CA VAL A 111 10.41 10.29 3.48
C VAL A 111 11.92 10.21 3.69
N LYS A 112 12.43 10.57 4.87
CA LYS A 112 13.88 10.56 5.18
C LYS A 112 14.50 9.16 5.16
N GLU A 113 13.68 8.13 5.27
CA GLU A 113 14.08 6.71 5.27
C GLU A 113 14.16 6.14 3.83
N ILE A 114 13.77 6.93 2.82
CA ILE A 114 13.64 6.49 1.43
C ILE A 114 14.59 7.30 0.56
N ASP A 115 15.36 6.62 -0.31
CA ASP A 115 16.11 7.29 -1.37
C ASP A 115 15.15 7.87 -2.42
N ASN A 116 14.74 9.11 -2.20
CA ASN A 116 13.81 9.84 -3.06
C ASN A 116 14.43 10.32 -4.40
N SER A 117 15.69 9.99 -4.68
CA SER A 117 16.32 10.23 -5.98
C SER A 117 15.95 9.16 -7.02
N LEU A 118 15.48 8.00 -6.55
CA LEU A 118 15.01 6.88 -7.37
C LEU A 118 13.57 7.09 -7.85
N PRO A 119 13.20 6.50 -9.00
CA PRO A 119 11.79 6.37 -9.39
C PRO A 119 11.00 5.72 -8.27
N THR A 120 9.93 6.38 -7.82
CA THR A 120 9.15 5.94 -6.66
C THR A 120 7.67 5.87 -7.00
N LEU A 121 7.06 4.71 -6.79
CA LEU A 121 5.60 4.58 -6.81
C LEU A 121 5.09 4.60 -5.37
N LEU A 122 4.29 5.61 -5.05
CA LEU A 122 3.57 5.75 -3.79
C LEU A 122 2.17 5.15 -3.95
N ILE A 123 1.81 4.19 -3.12
CA ILE A 123 0.51 3.51 -3.16
C ILE A 123 -0.27 3.82 -1.90
N VAL A 124 -1.49 4.33 -2.08
CA VAL A 124 -2.44 4.64 -1.01
C VAL A 124 -3.72 3.85 -1.30
N SER A 125 -3.85 2.66 -0.71
CA SER A 125 -4.97 1.75 -0.97
C SER A 125 -5.94 1.71 0.21
N GLY A 126 -7.17 2.16 -0.01
CA GLY A 126 -8.24 2.13 0.98
C GLY A 126 -8.10 3.14 2.11
N VAL A 127 -7.26 4.18 1.96
CA VAL A 127 -6.94 5.12 3.05
C VAL A 127 -7.66 6.45 2.92
N PHE A 128 -7.60 7.12 1.76
CA PHE A 128 -8.09 8.50 1.61
C PHE A 128 -9.57 8.70 1.92
N GLN A 129 -10.40 7.66 1.82
CA GLN A 129 -11.82 7.73 2.17
C GLN A 129 -12.12 8.07 3.65
N TYR A 130 -11.10 8.04 4.52
CA TYR A 130 -11.23 8.35 5.95
C TYR A 130 -10.77 9.77 6.33
N PHE A 131 -10.30 10.57 5.37
CA PHE A 131 -9.68 11.87 5.63
C PHE A 131 -10.36 12.99 4.85
N HIS A 132 -10.15 14.24 5.30
CA HIS A 132 -10.71 15.39 4.61
C HIS A 132 -9.92 15.74 3.34
N GLU A 133 -10.62 16.26 2.33
CA GLU A 133 -10.04 16.62 1.03
C GLU A 133 -8.82 17.55 1.17
N GLU A 134 -8.89 18.53 2.08
CA GLU A 134 -7.81 19.49 2.30
C GLU A 134 -6.51 18.81 2.78
N GLU A 135 -6.63 17.81 3.66
CA GLU A 135 -5.51 17.02 4.18
C GLU A 135 -4.90 16.15 3.06
N ILE A 136 -5.76 15.52 2.25
CA ILE A 136 -5.35 14.70 1.10
C ILE A 136 -4.60 15.54 0.06
N ILE A 137 -5.15 16.70 -0.30
CA ILE A 137 -4.51 17.60 -1.28
C ILE A 137 -3.17 18.12 -0.75
N ALA A 138 -3.09 18.48 0.53
CA ALA A 138 -1.84 18.90 1.15
C ALA A 138 -0.80 17.77 1.14
N PHE A 139 -1.23 16.55 1.46
CA PHE A 139 -0.39 15.36 1.44
C PHE A 139 0.16 15.04 0.05
N ILE A 140 -0.69 15.02 -0.98
CA ILE A 140 -0.29 14.77 -2.37
C ILE A 140 0.73 15.83 -2.83
N LYS A 141 0.49 17.11 -2.53
CA LYS A 141 1.43 18.20 -2.84
C LYS A 141 2.76 18.03 -2.11
N GLY A 142 2.74 17.59 -0.86
CA GLY A 142 3.93 17.28 -0.08
C GLY A 142 4.74 16.14 -0.71
N CYS A 143 4.07 15.05 -1.08
CA CYS A 143 4.69 13.92 -1.77
C CYS A 143 5.30 14.34 -3.12
N GLY A 144 4.60 15.13 -3.92
CA GLY A 144 5.10 15.62 -5.21
C GLY A 144 6.35 16.50 -5.08
N LYS A 145 6.51 17.23 -3.96
CA LYS A 145 7.76 17.97 -3.66
C LYS A 145 8.87 17.05 -3.19
N ALA A 146 8.53 16.01 -2.43
CA ALA A 146 9.47 15.10 -1.79
C ALA A 146 10.03 14.05 -2.75
N PHE A 147 9.27 13.65 -3.78
CA PHE A 147 9.64 12.65 -4.77
C PHE A 147 9.58 13.24 -6.19
N PRO A 148 10.66 13.85 -6.69
CA PRO A 148 10.67 14.49 -8.02
C PRO A 148 10.43 13.52 -9.18
N LYS A 149 10.68 12.22 -8.97
CA LYS A 149 10.39 11.12 -9.91
C LYS A 149 9.27 10.20 -9.36
N GLY A 150 8.36 10.80 -8.60
CA GLY A 150 7.28 10.11 -7.92
C GLY A 150 6.04 9.97 -8.78
N GLU A 151 5.43 8.80 -8.74
CA GLU A 151 4.05 8.56 -9.18
C GLU A 151 3.21 8.17 -7.96
N MET A 152 1.93 8.56 -7.94
CA MET A 152 1.01 8.15 -6.89
C MET A 152 -0.16 7.36 -7.47
N LEU A 153 -0.40 6.19 -6.89
CA LEU A 153 -1.52 5.31 -7.18
C LEU A 153 -2.42 5.24 -5.96
N PHE A 154 -3.69 5.58 -6.13
CA PHE A 154 -4.68 5.52 -5.06
C PHE A 154 -6.04 5.13 -5.60
N ASP A 155 -6.90 4.58 -4.75
CA ASP A 155 -8.31 4.38 -5.04
C ASP A 155 -9.17 5.47 -4.40
N ALA A 156 -10.32 5.71 -5.01
CA ALA A 156 -11.31 6.66 -4.51
C ALA A 156 -12.69 6.03 -4.61
N THR A 157 -13.48 6.23 -3.56
CA THR A 157 -14.86 5.76 -3.48
C THR A 157 -15.77 6.91 -3.87
N SER A 158 -16.70 6.69 -4.79
CA SER A 158 -17.67 7.73 -5.15
C SER A 158 -18.63 8.00 -3.98
N GLU A 159 -19.27 9.17 -3.95
CA GLU A 159 -20.30 9.51 -2.95
C GLU A 159 -21.41 8.46 -2.86
N SER A 160 -21.73 7.82 -3.99
CA SER A 160 -22.72 6.74 -4.02
C SER A 160 -22.19 5.45 -3.40
N GLY A 161 -20.90 5.15 -3.58
CA GLY A 161 -20.25 3.99 -2.96
C GLY A 161 -20.15 4.09 -1.44
N LEU A 162 -19.92 5.30 -0.89
CA LEU A 162 -19.87 5.53 0.56
C LEU A 162 -21.21 5.28 1.27
N LYS A 163 -22.34 5.41 0.57
CA LYS A 163 -23.69 5.14 1.11
C LYS A 163 -24.01 3.64 1.23
N PHE A 164 -23.28 2.78 0.51
CA PHE A 164 -23.46 1.32 0.55
C PHE A 164 -22.52 0.62 1.54
N THR A 165 -21.50 1.33 2.05
CA THR A 165 -20.48 0.78 2.96
C THR A 165 -20.69 1.17 4.43
N ASN A 166 -21.67 2.03 4.73
CA ASN A 166 -22.04 2.46 6.09
C ASN A 166 -23.39 1.88 6.52
#